data_AF-A0A8T4AI63-F1
#
_entry.id   AF-A0A8T4AI63-F1
#
_cell.length_a   1.000
_cell.length_b   1.000
_cell.length_c   1.000
_cell.angle_alpha   90.00
_cell.angle_beta   90.00
_cell.angle_gamma   90.00
#
_symmetry.space_group_name_H-M   'P 1'
#
loop_
_entity.id
_entity.type
_entity.pdbx_description
1 polymer ?
#
loop_
_entity_poly.entity_id
_entity_poly.type
_entity_poly.pdbx_seq_one_letter_code
_entity_poly.pdbx_strand_id
1 'polypeptide(L)'
;MRTLIIIGILASLALTSTLALTDSIYQSVGPDGSVIFSDHPSDGAKEIKLKPITTYNAKEASGYKHANTPATTTDPDTEDKEHYKEFSITSPANDAALPTGDAGNTTIQIRIDPPLSVKKGHRLSALVDGGQLDYVTSSSSISLRNLDRGTHSIRAVIVNKRGDIVQLSSNSITLHVQRASIFSPANNPP
;
A
#
# COMPACT_ATOMS: atom_id res chain seq x y z
N MET A 1 51.05 -2.56 48.57
CA MET A 1 50.66 -3.49 47.49
C MET A 1 49.23 -4.03 47.67
N ARG A 2 48.24 -3.19 48.00
CA ARG A 2 46.82 -3.62 48.16
C ARG A 2 45.82 -2.68 47.47
N THR A 3 46.29 -1.59 46.87
CA THR A 3 45.46 -0.56 46.22
C THR A 3 45.52 -0.60 44.69
N LEU A 4 46.36 -1.47 44.11
CA LEU A 4 46.48 -1.64 42.65
C LEU A 4 45.54 -2.71 42.07
N ILE A 5 44.79 -3.44 42.91
CA ILE A 5 43.86 -4.50 42.48
C ILE A 5 42.41 -4.00 42.36
N ILE A 6 42.09 -2.81 42.87
CA ILE A 6 40.72 -2.28 42.87
C ILE A 6 40.41 -1.49 41.59
N ILE A 7 41.43 -1.04 40.85
CA ILE A 7 41.24 -0.30 39.57
C ILE A 7 41.04 -1.28 38.39
N GLY A 8 41.44 -2.55 38.53
CA GLY A 8 41.27 -3.57 37.50
C GLY A 8 39.88 -4.21 37.42
N ILE A 9 39.02 -4.00 38.42
CA ILE A 9 37.67 -4.62 38.50
C ILE A 9 36.56 -3.60 38.17
N LEU A 10 36.89 -2.32 38.00
CA LEU A 10 35.94 -1.28 37.58
C LEU A 10 35.96 -1.02 36.05
N ALA A 11 36.82 -1.69 35.30
CA ALA A 11 36.93 -1.59 33.85
C ALA A 11 36.25 -2.77 33.10
N SER A 12 35.64 -3.71 33.83
CA SER A 12 35.07 -4.94 33.27
C SER A 12 33.54 -4.97 33.22
N LEU A 13 32.85 -3.82 33.36
CA LEU A 13 31.37 -3.77 33.49
C LEU A 13 30.68 -2.73 32.60
N ALA A 14 31.15 -2.49 31.37
CA ALA A 14 30.41 -1.64 30.44
C ALA A 14 30.64 -1.98 28.96
N LEU A 15 30.63 -3.28 28.63
CA LEU A 15 30.56 -3.71 27.24
C LEU A 15 29.33 -4.62 27.03
N THR A 16 28.16 -4.10 27.39
CA THR A 16 26.88 -4.69 26.96
C THR A 16 26.65 -4.27 25.52
N SER A 17 27.09 -5.13 24.60
CA SER A 17 26.80 -5.02 23.17
C SER A 17 25.30 -5.16 22.94
N THR A 18 24.67 -4.11 22.42
CA THR A 18 23.30 -4.15 21.91
C THR A 18 23.27 -4.98 20.62
N LEU A 19 22.65 -6.16 20.66
CA LEU A 19 22.33 -6.90 19.44
C LEU A 19 21.15 -6.19 18.76
N ALA A 20 21.42 -5.54 17.63
CA ALA A 20 20.39 -5.14 16.69
C ALA A 20 19.84 -6.41 16.03
N LEU A 21 18.60 -6.77 16.32
CA LEU A 21 17.86 -7.80 15.61
C LEU A 21 17.56 -7.25 14.20
N THR A 22 18.33 -7.70 13.21
CA THR A 22 18.08 -7.43 11.79
C THR A 22 17.04 -8.43 11.30
N ASP A 23 15.82 -7.96 11.08
CA ASP A 23 14.71 -8.76 10.58
C ASP A 23 15.01 -9.16 9.12
N SER A 24 15.47 -10.39 8.92
CA SER A 24 16.01 -10.87 7.64
C SER A 24 15.08 -11.95 7.11
N ILE A 25 14.34 -11.65 6.04
CA ILE A 25 13.38 -12.55 5.39
C ILE A 25 14.11 -13.35 4.31
N TYR A 26 14.08 -14.69 4.39
CA TYR A 26 14.76 -15.58 3.44
C TYR A 26 13.79 -16.12 2.39
N GLN A 27 14.19 -16.15 1.13
CA GLN A 27 13.43 -16.71 0.01
C GLN A 27 14.05 -18.04 -0.42
N SER A 28 13.23 -19.08 -0.54
CA SER A 28 13.65 -20.38 -1.10
C SER A 28 12.68 -20.82 -2.21
N VAL A 29 13.19 -21.58 -3.17
CA VAL A 29 12.39 -22.10 -4.29
C VAL A 29 12.18 -23.59 -4.05
N GLY A 30 10.92 -23.99 -3.94
CA GLY A 30 10.54 -25.40 -3.76
C GLY A 30 10.76 -26.22 -5.04
N PRO A 31 10.77 -27.56 -4.93
CA PRO A 31 10.97 -28.47 -6.06
C PRO A 31 9.96 -28.29 -7.21
N ASP A 32 8.81 -27.70 -6.91
CA ASP A 32 7.68 -27.52 -7.82
C ASP A 32 7.67 -26.13 -8.49
N GLY A 33 8.71 -25.30 -8.25
CA GLY A 33 8.82 -23.93 -8.75
C GLY A 33 8.12 -22.87 -7.89
N SER A 34 7.50 -23.25 -6.77
CA SER A 34 6.85 -22.33 -5.83
C SER A 34 7.86 -21.60 -4.95
N VAL A 35 7.68 -20.30 -4.79
CA VAL A 35 8.53 -19.43 -3.96
C VAL A 35 8.00 -19.39 -2.53
N ILE A 36 8.83 -19.79 -1.57
CA ILE A 36 8.50 -19.84 -0.14
C ILE A 36 9.37 -18.84 0.61
N PHE A 37 8.73 -17.93 1.35
CA PHE A 37 9.40 -16.99 2.24
C PHE A 37 9.39 -17.54 3.67
N SER A 38 10.54 -17.54 4.34
CA SER A 38 10.69 -18.05 5.70
C SER A 38 11.62 -17.16 6.51
N ASP A 39 11.31 -16.98 7.79
CA ASP A 39 12.13 -16.25 8.76
C ASP A 39 13.19 -17.14 9.43
N HIS A 40 13.34 -18.39 8.96
CA HIS A 40 14.36 -19.33 9.43
C HIS A 40 15.28 -19.76 8.28
N PRO A 41 16.61 -19.82 8.48
CA PRO A 41 17.56 -20.19 7.43
C PRO A 41 17.45 -21.68 7.07
N SER A 42 17.29 -21.97 5.78
CA SER A 42 17.41 -23.33 5.20
C SER A 42 18.61 -23.43 4.26
N ASP A 43 19.11 -24.65 4.07
CA ASP A 43 20.36 -24.93 3.37
C ASP A 43 20.29 -24.45 1.90
N GLY A 44 21.24 -23.61 1.47
CA GLY A 44 21.31 -23.02 0.13
C GLY A 44 20.71 -21.61 -0.06
N ALA A 45 20.26 -20.95 1.02
CA ALA A 45 19.73 -19.58 0.94
C ALA A 45 20.80 -18.54 0.52
N LYS A 46 20.47 -17.70 -0.48
CA LYS A 46 21.30 -16.54 -0.87
C LYS A 46 20.79 -15.28 -0.17
N GLU A 47 21.71 -14.58 0.48
CA GLU A 47 21.47 -13.30 1.15
C GLU A 47 21.06 -12.21 0.14
N ILE A 48 19.86 -11.64 0.30
CA ILE A 48 19.39 -10.50 -0.50
C ILE A 48 19.49 -9.24 0.36
N LYS A 49 20.43 -8.35 0.02
CA LYS A 49 20.52 -7.02 0.62
C LYS A 49 19.45 -6.11 -0.01
N LEU A 50 18.37 -5.86 0.73
CA LEU A 50 17.37 -4.87 0.38
C LEU A 50 18.04 -3.50 0.27
N LYS A 51 17.79 -2.78 -0.83
CA LYS A 51 18.23 -1.40 -0.96
C LYS A 51 17.52 -0.54 0.10
N PRO A 52 18.22 0.40 0.74
CA PRO A 52 17.61 1.24 1.76
C PRO A 52 16.43 2.00 1.18
N ILE A 53 15.30 1.92 1.88
CA ILE A 53 14.13 2.74 1.59
C ILE A 53 14.49 4.22 1.76
N THR A 54 14.15 5.04 0.78
CA THR A 54 14.32 6.49 0.88
C THR A 54 13.21 7.04 1.79
N THR A 55 13.49 7.17 3.08
CA THR A 55 12.56 7.82 4.01
C THR A 55 12.65 9.34 3.83
N TYR A 56 11.59 9.95 3.30
CA TYR A 56 11.46 11.41 3.30
C TYR A 56 11.09 11.87 4.71
N ASN A 57 11.96 12.67 5.34
CA ASN A 57 11.63 13.33 6.60
C ASN A 57 10.57 14.40 6.32
N ALA A 58 9.34 14.19 6.80
CA ALA A 58 8.32 15.23 6.81
C ALA A 58 8.86 16.38 7.68
N LYS A 59 9.17 17.53 7.06
CA LYS A 59 9.43 18.75 7.82
C LYS A 59 8.15 19.11 8.55
N GLU A 60 8.28 19.38 9.85
CA GLU A 60 7.21 19.83 10.72
C GLU A 60 6.45 21.00 10.06
N ALA A 61 5.12 20.88 10.01
CA ALA A 61 4.23 21.86 9.44
C ALA A 61 4.17 23.10 10.33
N SER A 62 5.16 23.98 10.22
CA SER A 62 5.06 25.34 10.73
C SER A 62 4.35 26.22 9.70
N GLY A 63 3.08 26.52 9.99
CA GLY A 63 2.38 27.68 9.44
C GLY A 63 1.47 27.39 8.25
N TYR A 64 0.17 27.36 8.53
CA TYR A 64 -0.87 27.55 7.52
C TYR A 64 -0.62 28.82 6.71
N LYS A 65 -0.29 28.66 5.42
CA LYS A 65 -0.78 29.53 4.35
C LYS A 65 -0.98 28.71 3.08
N HIS A 66 -2.23 28.68 2.62
CA HIS A 66 -2.59 28.20 1.30
C HIS A 66 -1.82 29.00 0.24
N ALA A 67 -1.06 28.30 -0.60
CA ALA A 67 -0.62 28.80 -1.89
C ALA A 67 -0.60 27.61 -2.86
N ASN A 68 -1.46 27.68 -3.87
CA ASN A 68 -1.40 26.79 -5.03
C ASN A 68 -0.02 26.87 -5.66
N THR A 69 0.65 25.73 -5.83
CA THR A 69 1.72 25.60 -6.84
C THR A 69 1.75 24.15 -7.33
N PRO A 70 1.55 23.90 -8.63
CA PRO A 70 1.70 22.57 -9.19
C PRO A 70 3.18 22.23 -9.26
N ALA A 71 3.57 21.08 -8.67
CA ALA A 71 4.91 20.54 -8.84
C ALA A 71 5.05 19.96 -10.25
N THR A 72 5.52 20.78 -11.19
CA THR A 72 5.99 20.33 -12.50
C THR A 72 7.29 19.55 -12.32
N THR A 73 7.23 18.23 -12.48
CA THR A 73 8.41 17.45 -12.88
C THR A 73 8.29 17.21 -14.37
N THR A 74 9.04 18.01 -15.14
CA THR A 74 9.17 17.88 -16.59
C THR A 74 10.08 16.69 -16.88
N ASP A 75 9.51 15.61 -17.41
CA ASP A 75 10.23 14.60 -18.17
C ASP A 75 9.85 14.83 -19.65
N PRO A 76 10.80 15.00 -20.59
CA PRO A 76 10.50 15.36 -21.96
C PRO A 76 10.22 14.09 -22.77
N ASP A 77 9.02 13.56 -22.65
CA ASP A 77 8.43 12.75 -23.72
C ASP A 77 6.94 13.10 -23.84
N THR A 78 6.74 14.22 -24.55
CA THR A 78 5.46 14.86 -24.79
C THR A 78 4.69 14.07 -25.85
N GLU A 79 4.14 12.92 -25.47
CA GLU A 79 2.83 12.56 -26.00
C GLU A 79 1.81 13.48 -25.32
N ASP A 80 0.86 14.03 -26.08
CA ASP A 80 -0.27 14.83 -25.58
C ASP A 80 -1.06 14.07 -24.50
N LYS A 81 -0.54 14.08 -23.27
CA LYS A 81 -1.23 13.58 -22.09
C LYS A 81 -2.26 14.64 -21.74
N GLU A 82 -3.41 14.57 -22.41
CA GLU A 82 -4.66 15.08 -21.87
C GLU A 82 -4.84 14.49 -20.48
N HIS A 83 -4.38 15.22 -19.48
CA HIS A 83 -4.63 14.88 -18.08
C HIS A 83 -6.09 15.20 -17.79
N TYR A 84 -6.71 14.33 -17.01
CA TYR A 84 -8.04 14.56 -16.47
C TYR A 84 -7.92 15.66 -15.41
N LYS A 85 -8.62 16.77 -15.64
CA LYS A 85 -8.60 17.93 -14.74
C LYS A 85 -9.19 17.59 -13.39
N GLU A 86 -10.28 16.83 -13.41
CA GLU A 86 -10.88 16.25 -12.22
C GLU A 86 -10.80 14.73 -12.32
N PHE A 87 -10.26 14.11 -11.28
CA PHE A 87 -10.26 12.66 -11.14
C PHE A 87 -10.22 12.31 -9.65
N SER A 88 -11.36 11.96 -9.08
CA SER A 88 -11.51 11.71 -7.64
C SER A 88 -12.54 10.64 -7.35
N ILE A 89 -12.37 9.94 -6.23
CA ILE A 89 -13.38 9.02 -5.69
C ILE A 89 -14.40 9.86 -4.90
N THR A 90 -15.68 9.74 -5.25
CA THR A 90 -16.78 10.50 -4.62
C THR A 90 -17.62 9.67 -3.67
N SER A 91 -17.62 8.34 -3.82
CA SER A 91 -18.30 7.41 -2.93
C SER A 91 -17.61 6.05 -2.97
N PRO A 92 -17.58 5.27 -1.87
CA PRO A 92 -17.95 5.64 -0.50
C PRO A 92 -17.13 6.82 0.04
N ALA A 93 -17.57 7.39 1.15
CA ALA A 93 -16.79 8.39 1.87
C ALA A 93 -15.48 7.79 2.41
N ASN A 94 -14.50 8.64 2.69
CA ASN A 94 -13.31 8.21 3.40
C ASN A 94 -13.67 7.62 4.77
N ASP A 95 -12.93 6.60 5.21
CA ASP A 95 -13.13 5.86 6.45
C ASP A 95 -14.50 5.17 6.57
N ALA A 96 -15.14 4.86 5.43
CA ALA A 96 -16.42 4.17 5.44
C ALA A 96 -16.28 2.72 5.93
N ALA A 97 -17.23 2.29 6.77
CA ALA A 97 -17.34 0.90 7.20
C ALA A 97 -18.22 0.09 6.24
N LEU A 98 -17.70 -1.05 5.77
CA LEU A 98 -18.49 -2.07 5.08
C LEU A 98 -18.99 -3.08 6.12
N PRO A 99 -20.30 -3.13 6.40
CA PRO A 99 -20.87 -4.05 7.36
C PRO A 99 -20.75 -5.50 6.90
N THR A 100 -20.83 -6.42 7.85
CA THR A 100 -20.78 -7.87 7.66
C THR A 100 -21.68 -8.40 6.53
N GLY A 101 -22.85 -7.79 6.31
CA GLY A 101 -23.81 -8.21 5.29
C GLY A 101 -23.31 -8.06 3.86
N ASP A 102 -22.33 -7.19 3.62
CA ASP A 102 -21.83 -6.89 2.27
C ASP A 102 -20.70 -7.84 1.85
N ALA A 103 -20.18 -8.67 2.76
CA ALA A 103 -19.10 -9.62 2.52
C ALA A 103 -17.86 -9.00 1.86
N GLY A 104 -17.55 -7.74 2.17
CA GLY A 104 -16.44 -7.00 1.56
C GLY A 104 -16.67 -6.60 0.12
N ASN A 105 -17.92 -6.60 -0.37
CA ASN A 105 -18.28 -6.09 -1.68
C ASN A 105 -18.73 -4.64 -1.56
N THR A 106 -18.25 -3.78 -2.45
CA THR A 106 -18.70 -2.40 -2.54
C THR A 106 -18.52 -1.86 -3.95
N THR A 107 -19.11 -0.72 -4.26
CA THR A 107 -18.88 -0.04 -5.53
C THR A 107 -18.38 1.37 -5.26
N ILE A 108 -17.21 1.69 -5.80
CA ILE A 108 -16.69 3.05 -5.76
C ILE A 108 -17.22 3.85 -6.95
N GLN A 109 -17.67 5.07 -6.68
CA GLN A 109 -18.10 6.07 -7.66
C GLN A 109 -16.99 7.09 -7.85
N ILE A 110 -16.77 7.47 -9.09
CA ILE A 110 -15.62 8.28 -9.47
C ILE A 110 -16.12 9.45 -10.31
N ARG A 111 -15.60 10.63 -9.99
CA ARG A 111 -15.77 11.82 -10.81
C ARG A 111 -14.57 11.98 -11.72
N ILE A 112 -14.83 12.15 -13.01
CA ILE A 112 -13.82 12.31 -14.05
C ILE A 112 -14.26 13.45 -14.98
N ASP A 113 -13.43 14.47 -15.16
CA ASP A 113 -13.64 15.56 -16.11
C ASP A 113 -12.33 15.92 -16.84
N PRO A 114 -12.27 15.90 -18.18
CA PRO A 114 -13.32 15.51 -19.14
C PRO A 114 -13.73 14.02 -19.03
N PRO A 115 -14.84 13.59 -19.66
CA PRO A 115 -15.25 12.18 -19.66
C PRO A 115 -14.12 11.25 -20.12
N LEU A 116 -14.09 10.03 -19.56
CA LEU A 116 -13.06 9.03 -19.85
C LEU A 116 -12.91 8.77 -21.36
N SER A 117 -11.68 8.84 -21.86
CA SER A 117 -11.38 8.83 -23.29
C SER A 117 -11.31 7.39 -23.83
N VAL A 118 -12.48 6.74 -23.92
CA VAL A 118 -12.60 5.35 -24.37
C VAL A 118 -12.01 5.14 -25.77
N LYS A 119 -12.11 6.15 -26.66
CA LYS A 119 -11.52 6.15 -28.01
C LYS A 119 -10.00 6.05 -28.02
N LYS A 120 -9.34 6.70 -27.05
CA LYS A 120 -7.88 6.60 -26.81
C LYS A 120 -7.50 5.29 -26.11
N GLY A 121 -8.50 4.52 -25.67
CA GLY A 121 -8.32 3.24 -24.98
C GLY A 121 -8.03 3.39 -23.50
N HIS A 122 -8.36 4.55 -22.92
CA HIS A 122 -8.30 4.72 -21.47
C HIS A 122 -9.37 3.85 -20.80
N ARG A 123 -9.00 3.24 -19.68
CA ARG A 123 -9.85 2.44 -18.81
C ARG A 123 -9.60 2.81 -17.36
N LEU A 124 -10.54 2.48 -16.51
CA LEU A 124 -10.51 2.75 -15.09
C LEU A 124 -10.28 1.46 -14.32
N SER A 125 -9.38 1.48 -13.34
CA SER A 125 -9.12 0.42 -12.37
C SER A 125 -8.92 1.02 -10.97
N ALA A 126 -8.72 0.18 -9.96
CA ALA A 126 -8.40 0.60 -8.61
C ALA A 126 -7.12 -0.08 -8.12
N LEU A 127 -6.41 0.63 -7.25
CA LEU A 127 -5.39 0.08 -6.38
C LEU A 127 -6.04 -0.21 -5.03
N VAL A 128 -5.82 -1.42 -4.51
CA VAL A 128 -6.17 -1.85 -3.15
C VAL A 128 -4.87 -2.15 -2.44
N ASP A 129 -4.56 -1.38 -1.40
CA ASP A 129 -3.30 -1.48 -0.63
C ASP A 129 -2.04 -1.43 -1.50
N GLY A 130 -2.11 -0.68 -2.60
CA GLY A 130 -1.03 -0.54 -3.59
C GLY A 130 -1.04 -1.60 -4.69
N GLY A 131 -1.82 -2.67 -4.55
CA GLY A 131 -2.02 -3.69 -5.59
C GLY A 131 -3.08 -3.27 -6.60
N GLN A 132 -2.75 -3.25 -7.90
CA GLN A 132 -3.71 -2.94 -8.96
C GLN A 132 -4.65 -4.11 -9.19
N LEU A 133 -5.94 -3.82 -9.33
CA LEU A 133 -6.93 -4.81 -9.76
C LEU A 133 -6.78 -5.10 -11.26
N ASP A 134 -6.84 -6.38 -11.61
CA ASP A 134 -6.88 -6.85 -13.00
C ASP A 134 -8.15 -6.39 -13.73
N TYR A 135 -9.21 -6.12 -12.98
CA TYR A 135 -10.46 -5.63 -13.53
C TYR A 135 -10.35 -4.17 -13.99
N VAL A 136 -10.73 -3.93 -15.24
CA VAL A 136 -10.78 -2.60 -15.86
C VAL A 136 -12.17 -2.32 -16.42
N THR A 137 -12.61 -1.05 -16.36
CA THR A 137 -13.93 -0.63 -16.84
C THR A 137 -13.86 0.67 -17.64
N SER A 138 -14.88 0.93 -18.46
CA SER A 138 -15.07 2.23 -19.13
C SER A 138 -16.09 3.12 -18.40
N SER A 139 -16.74 2.60 -17.36
CA SER A 139 -17.71 3.32 -16.54
C SER A 139 -17.03 4.19 -15.49
N SER A 140 -17.76 5.18 -14.95
CA SER A 140 -17.33 6.03 -13.84
C SER A 140 -17.48 5.37 -12.46
N SER A 141 -17.53 4.03 -12.43
CA SER A 141 -17.72 3.25 -11.21
C SER A 141 -16.96 1.93 -11.30
N ILE A 142 -16.44 1.46 -10.17
CA ILE A 142 -15.67 0.22 -10.06
C ILE A 142 -16.24 -0.62 -8.93
N SER A 143 -16.56 -1.88 -9.20
CA SER A 143 -16.96 -2.82 -8.16
C SER A 143 -15.73 -3.46 -7.53
N LEU A 144 -15.57 -3.23 -6.23
CA LEU A 144 -14.64 -3.97 -5.39
C LEU A 144 -15.36 -5.20 -4.85
N ARG A 145 -14.72 -6.36 -4.95
CA ARG A 145 -15.33 -7.63 -4.55
C ARG A 145 -14.41 -8.39 -3.62
N ASN A 146 -15.02 -9.04 -2.64
CA ASN A 146 -14.34 -9.93 -1.71
C ASN A 146 -13.12 -9.28 -1.03
N LEU A 147 -13.24 -8.00 -0.64
CA LEU A 147 -12.23 -7.38 0.21
C LEU A 147 -12.12 -8.18 1.52
N ASP A 148 -10.89 -8.40 1.96
CA ASP A 148 -10.64 -9.11 3.21
C ASP A 148 -11.12 -8.29 4.41
N ARG A 149 -11.20 -8.94 5.58
CA ARG A 149 -11.54 -8.23 6.81
C ARG A 149 -10.39 -7.28 7.17
N GLY A 150 -10.72 -6.09 7.68
CA GLY A 150 -9.73 -5.12 8.14
C GLY A 150 -9.84 -3.78 7.42
N THR A 151 -8.73 -3.05 7.36
CA THR A 151 -8.65 -1.71 6.79
C THR A 151 -7.91 -1.76 5.47
N HIS A 152 -8.52 -1.21 4.42
CA HIS A 152 -7.96 -1.18 3.08
C HIS A 152 -7.88 0.25 2.56
N SER A 153 -6.76 0.60 1.91
CA SER A 153 -6.60 1.85 1.19
C SER A 153 -6.95 1.67 -0.28
N ILE A 154 -7.88 2.47 -0.77
CA ILE A 154 -8.39 2.41 -2.14
C ILE A 154 -8.03 3.68 -2.88
N ARG A 155 -7.41 3.53 -4.05
CA ARG A 155 -7.12 4.64 -4.96
C ARG A 155 -7.57 4.28 -6.37
N ALA A 156 -8.18 5.22 -7.09
CA ALA A 156 -8.58 4.96 -8.48
C ALA A 156 -7.41 5.28 -9.42
N VAL A 157 -7.29 4.50 -10.49
CA VAL A 157 -6.29 4.68 -11.54
C VAL A 157 -6.92 4.65 -12.92
N ILE A 158 -6.42 5.49 -13.80
CA ILE A 158 -6.71 5.44 -15.23
C ILE A 158 -5.53 4.75 -15.90
N VAL A 159 -5.81 3.72 -16.68
CA VAL A 159 -4.82 2.91 -17.41
C VAL A 159 -5.04 3.02 -18.91
N ASN A 160 -3.97 2.87 -19.68
CA ASN A 160 -4.03 2.83 -21.15
C ASN A 160 -4.33 1.41 -21.66
N LYS A 161 -4.31 1.22 -22.99
CA LYS A 161 -4.53 -0.10 -23.63
C LYS A 161 -3.50 -1.17 -23.26
N ARG A 162 -2.30 -0.75 -22.82
CA ARG A 162 -1.20 -1.63 -22.40
C ARG A 162 -1.28 -1.98 -20.90
N GLY A 163 -2.18 -1.33 -20.16
CA GLY A 163 -2.29 -1.47 -18.70
C GLY A 163 -1.42 -0.51 -17.92
N ASP A 164 -0.65 0.37 -18.58
CA ASP A 164 0.18 1.36 -17.88
C ASP A 164 -0.72 2.41 -17.22
N ILE A 165 -0.36 2.81 -16.00
CA ILE A 165 -1.04 3.88 -15.28
C ILE A 165 -0.77 5.21 -15.98
N VAL A 166 -1.83 5.85 -16.46
CA VAL A 166 -1.82 7.18 -17.08
C VAL A 166 -1.98 8.25 -16.00
N GLN A 167 -2.89 8.04 -15.04
CA GLN A 167 -3.17 9.00 -13.98
C GLN A 167 -3.73 8.30 -12.73
N LEU A 168 -3.39 8.84 -11.56
CA LEU A 168 -3.93 8.45 -10.26
C LEU A 168 -4.98 9.46 -9.79
N SER A 169 -5.97 9.01 -9.03
CA SER A 169 -6.96 9.91 -8.43
C SER A 169 -6.32 10.88 -7.45
N SER A 170 -6.91 12.07 -7.34
CA SER A 170 -6.44 13.13 -6.45
C SER A 170 -6.55 12.74 -4.97
N ASN A 171 -7.57 11.96 -4.61
CA ASN A 171 -7.76 11.39 -3.29
C ASN A 171 -7.60 9.86 -3.27
N SER A 172 -7.23 9.35 -2.11
CA SER A 172 -7.33 7.95 -1.71
C SER A 172 -8.36 7.87 -0.60
N ILE A 173 -9.12 6.77 -0.52
CA ILE A 173 -10.07 6.53 0.56
C ILE A 173 -9.68 5.30 1.36
N THR A 174 -10.02 5.29 2.64
CA THR A 174 -9.90 4.13 3.52
C THR A 174 -11.25 3.46 3.68
N LEU A 175 -11.29 2.12 3.60
CA LEU A 175 -12.47 1.32 3.88
C LEU A 175 -12.21 0.35 5.03
N HIS A 176 -13.18 0.19 5.93
CA HIS A 176 -13.11 -0.74 7.05
C HIS A 176 -14.10 -1.89 6.84
N VAL A 177 -13.59 -3.07 6.53
CA VAL A 177 -14.40 -4.25 6.19
C VAL A 177 -14.62 -5.12 7.41
N GLN A 178 -15.89 -5.34 7.74
CA GLN A 178 -16.31 -6.26 8.78
C GLN A 178 -16.77 -7.57 8.17
N ARG A 179 -16.44 -8.70 8.81
CA ARG A 179 -16.95 -10.04 8.45
C ARG A 179 -17.41 -10.76 9.71
N ALA A 180 -18.53 -11.48 9.61
CA ALA A 180 -18.99 -12.35 10.68
C ALA A 180 -17.98 -13.47 10.90
N SER A 181 -17.68 -13.74 12.16
CA SER A 181 -17.04 -15.00 12.52
C SER A 181 -18.03 -16.14 12.31
N ILE A 182 -17.54 -17.24 11.74
CA ILE A 182 -18.27 -18.51 11.66
C ILE A 182 -18.49 -19.15 13.05
N PHE A 183 -17.79 -18.67 14.09
CA PHE A 183 -17.92 -19.16 15.48
C PHE A 183 -18.77 -18.25 16.38
N SER A 184 -19.52 -17.30 15.81
CA SER A 184 -20.43 -16.47 16.60
C SER A 184 -21.67 -17.28 17.04
N PRO A 185 -22.09 -17.23 18.33
CA PRO A 185 -23.27 -17.95 18.83
C PRO A 185 -24.57 -17.65 18.06
N ALA A 186 -24.64 -16.49 17.39
CA ALA A 186 -25.77 -16.06 16.58
C ALA A 186 -25.91 -16.80 15.22
N ASN A 187 -24.88 -17.54 14.79
CA ASN A 187 -24.84 -18.21 13.48
C ASN A 187 -24.95 -19.74 13.55
N ASN A 188 -25.14 -20.31 14.74
CA ASN A 188 -25.34 -21.75 14.89
C ASN A 188 -26.83 -22.07 14.67
N PRO A 189 -27.22 -22.83 13.63
CA PRO A 189 -28.58 -23.33 13.53
C PRO A 189 -28.88 -24.29 14.70
N PRO A 190 -30.15 -24.39 15.15
CA PRO A 190 -30.55 -25.29 16.24
C PRO A 190 -30.31 -26.77 15.92
#